data_AF-A0A7S0B6G2-F1
#
_entry.id   AF-A0A7S0B6G2-F1
#
_cell.length_a   1.000
_cell.length_b   1.000
_cell.length_c   1.000
_cell.angle_alpha   90.00
_cell.angle_beta   90.00
_cell.angle_gamma   90.00
#
_symmetry.space_group_name_H-M   'P 1'
#
loop_
_entity.id
_entity.type
_entity.pdbx_description
1 polymer ?
#
loop_
_entity_poly.entity_id
_entity_poly.type
_entity_poly.pdbx_seq_one_letter_code
_entity_poly.pdbx_strand_id
1 'polypeptide(L)'
;MVLSLARAGSSSRASAFVAASAPPLTPTKSGALAPGRASTRGSTTGASCASSSPAAKGLPAALVMSVAFAAMRRRAPRRGARSTRSWARLQDAEDTAKMYKEVTALELQASSLRARAVELEAEQAKQDRLRRQALFNEFDTDGSGGVDAQELQRGWKELTGTFLDERAATRLLEAHDMDGNGVLEFEEFDVKRFQATLDRLWAEDEAAELAACQAEKEREEKLEAEKRLKEYYESLPGNNDTGLLTRVGSALPYILPLLDVSRFGVPLGILFPVLLPVVDLLYVPYALLDIKIPFGTLIIFFAMQAVAANKELPALLRFNFLQALQLDIAIFIPTLLRALSESVPGEDLSGWLWVVCSVVPFLIVTGFVTYSVLNSFCGIAPRGIPFISEAAERAMGVQRPDIQTNNEKDTPP
;
A
#
# COMPACT_ATOMS: atom_id res chain seq x y z
N MET A 1 20.96 -29.75 -44.99
CA MET A 1 20.56 -28.67 -45.89
C MET A 1 20.54 -27.40 -45.03
N VAL A 2 21.64 -26.65 -45.10
CA VAL A 2 21.97 -25.54 -44.19
C VAL A 2 21.43 -24.24 -44.80
N LEU A 3 20.65 -23.47 -44.05
CA LEU A 3 20.31 -22.10 -44.41
C LEU A 3 20.88 -21.15 -43.35
N SER A 4 22.06 -20.65 -43.70
CA SER A 4 22.76 -19.51 -43.13
C SER A 4 22.04 -18.21 -43.52
N LEU A 5 21.75 -17.34 -42.57
CA LEU A 5 21.64 -15.90 -42.82
C LEU A 5 22.22 -15.12 -41.63
N ALA A 6 23.47 -14.71 -41.80
CA ALA A 6 24.08 -13.63 -41.04
C ALA A 6 23.67 -12.28 -41.65
N ARG A 7 23.37 -11.27 -40.81
CA ARG A 7 23.74 -9.88 -41.11
C ARG A 7 23.78 -9.02 -39.84
N ALA A 8 24.98 -8.55 -39.52
CA ALA A 8 25.24 -7.41 -38.66
C ALA A 8 25.17 -6.10 -39.48
N GLY A 9 24.99 -4.95 -38.80
CA GLY A 9 25.49 -3.67 -39.28
C GLY A 9 24.54 -2.46 -39.23
N SER A 10 24.57 -1.77 -38.08
CA SER A 10 24.60 -0.31 -37.85
C SER A 10 23.98 0.72 -38.82
N SER A 11 23.39 1.73 -38.17
CA SER A 11 23.54 3.19 -38.37
C SER A 11 22.30 3.98 -38.79
N SER A 12 21.87 4.81 -37.83
CA SER A 12 21.58 6.24 -37.94
C SER A 12 20.96 6.76 -39.24
N ARG A 13 19.71 7.25 -39.13
CA ARG A 13 19.27 8.45 -39.84
C ARG A 13 18.05 9.08 -39.17
N ALA A 14 18.25 10.29 -38.67
CA ALA A 14 17.21 11.24 -38.33
C ALA A 14 16.44 11.69 -39.58
N SER A 15 15.13 11.93 -39.46
CA SER A 15 14.44 13.11 -40.00
C SER A 15 12.95 13.09 -39.62
N ALA A 16 12.58 14.09 -38.83
CA ALA A 16 11.35 14.89 -38.85
C ALA A 16 10.08 14.30 -39.48
N PHE A 17 9.02 14.18 -38.65
CA PHE A 17 7.67 14.40 -39.14
C PHE A 17 6.84 15.24 -38.16
N VAL A 18 6.53 16.43 -38.67
CA VAL A 18 5.45 17.39 -38.46
C VAL A 18 4.30 17.01 -37.51
N ALA A 19 3.98 18.00 -36.68
CA ALA A 19 2.87 18.13 -35.76
C ALA A 19 1.46 17.90 -36.37
N ALA A 20 0.58 17.27 -35.59
CA ALA A 20 -0.86 17.46 -35.72
C ALA A 20 -1.53 17.36 -34.34
N SER A 21 -2.33 18.39 -34.08
CA SER A 21 -3.10 18.71 -32.88
C SER A 21 -4.21 17.72 -32.51
N ALA A 22 -4.44 17.51 -31.21
CA ALA A 22 -5.79 17.30 -30.66
C ALA A 22 -5.83 17.57 -29.14
N PRO A 23 -6.81 18.33 -28.62
CA PRO A 23 -6.97 18.63 -27.18
C PRO A 23 -7.85 17.60 -26.45
N PRO A 24 -7.80 17.54 -25.09
CA PRO A 24 -8.64 16.65 -24.31
C PRO A 24 -10.01 17.28 -24.00
N LEU A 25 -11.08 16.51 -24.16
CA LEU A 25 -12.42 16.88 -23.71
C LEU A 25 -12.72 16.23 -22.36
N THR A 26 -12.81 17.07 -21.33
CA THR A 26 -13.63 16.80 -20.13
C THR A 26 -15.10 17.08 -20.46
N PRO A 27 -16.03 16.48 -19.71
CA PRO A 27 -17.15 17.29 -19.23
C PRO A 27 -17.37 17.17 -17.72
N THR A 28 -17.75 18.32 -17.17
CA THR A 28 -18.13 18.62 -15.80
C THR A 28 -19.64 18.39 -15.56
N LYS A 29 -19.93 17.91 -14.34
CA LYS A 29 -21.05 18.24 -13.42
C LYS A 29 -22.52 18.34 -13.91
N SER A 30 -23.39 17.59 -13.22
CA SER A 30 -24.64 18.00 -12.53
C SER A 30 -25.48 16.73 -12.31
N GLY A 31 -26.19 16.44 -11.23
CA GLY A 31 -26.64 17.17 -10.04
C GLY A 31 -27.53 16.21 -9.24
N ALA A 32 -27.61 16.41 -7.93
CA ALA A 32 -28.33 15.59 -6.98
C ALA A 32 -29.86 15.60 -7.18
N LEU A 33 -30.55 14.51 -6.80
CA LEU A 33 -31.63 14.51 -5.80
C LEU A 33 -32.07 13.06 -5.48
N ALA A 34 -32.07 12.72 -4.19
CA ALA A 34 -32.71 11.54 -3.60
C ALA A 34 -34.24 11.81 -3.44
N PRO A 35 -35.14 10.90 -2.94
CA PRO A 35 -34.96 10.14 -1.69
C PRO A 35 -35.55 8.71 -1.68
N GLY A 36 -35.26 7.91 -0.63
CA GLY A 36 -36.07 6.72 -0.34
C GLY A 36 -35.49 5.64 0.58
N ARG A 37 -35.41 5.94 1.88
CA ARG A 37 -35.25 5.07 3.06
C ARG A 37 -35.81 3.62 2.98
N ALA A 38 -35.08 2.70 3.64
CA ALA A 38 -35.49 1.75 4.71
C ALA A 38 -34.82 0.37 4.50
N SER A 39 -33.85 -0.09 5.31
CA SER A 39 -33.85 -0.49 6.74
C SER A 39 -34.01 -2.01 6.95
N THR A 40 -33.23 -2.51 7.92
CA THR A 40 -33.19 -3.82 8.61
C THR A 40 -32.39 -4.95 7.91
N ARG A 41 -31.18 -5.31 8.39
CA ARG A 41 -30.75 -6.05 9.62
C ARG A 41 -31.17 -7.51 9.66
N GLY A 42 -30.18 -8.41 9.79
CA GLY A 42 -30.35 -9.73 10.38
C GLY A 42 -29.41 -10.81 9.85
N SER A 43 -28.13 -10.76 10.23
CA SER A 43 -27.22 -11.89 10.22
C SER A 43 -27.04 -12.42 11.64
N THR A 44 -26.93 -13.74 11.80
CA THR A 44 -26.41 -14.55 12.94
C THR A 44 -26.95 -15.98 12.71
N THR A 45 -26.29 -17.12 12.93
CA THR A 45 -24.94 -17.57 13.34
C THR A 45 -25.01 -19.11 13.34
N GLY A 46 -23.88 -19.80 13.13
CA GLY A 46 -23.59 -21.08 13.82
C GLY A 46 -23.53 -22.37 12.98
N ALA A 47 -22.29 -22.90 12.82
CA ALA A 47 -21.79 -24.25 13.18
C ALA A 47 -22.67 -25.51 12.95
N SER A 48 -22.19 -26.74 12.73
CA SER A 48 -20.90 -27.40 12.43
C SER A 48 -21.22 -28.92 12.30
N CYS A 49 -20.42 -29.66 11.53
CA CYS A 49 -20.15 -31.12 11.57
C CYS A 49 -21.23 -32.20 11.27
N ALA A 50 -20.95 -32.90 10.16
CA ALA A 50 -20.72 -34.35 10.04
C ALA A 50 -21.86 -35.40 9.99
N SER A 51 -21.80 -36.15 8.89
CA SER A 51 -21.91 -37.62 8.76
C SER A 51 -23.15 -38.23 8.07
N SER A 52 -22.84 -39.26 7.26
CA SER A 52 -23.67 -40.32 6.66
C SER A 52 -24.41 -40.05 5.34
N SER A 53 -23.87 -40.65 4.28
CA SER A 53 -24.61 -41.26 3.15
C SER A 53 -25.10 -42.65 3.61
N PRO A 54 -26.06 -43.37 2.96
CA PRO A 54 -26.49 -43.23 1.56
C PRO A 54 -28.00 -43.44 1.27
N ALA A 55 -28.33 -43.35 -0.02
CA ALA A 55 -29.42 -44.03 -0.75
C ALA A 55 -30.63 -43.21 -1.25
N ALA A 56 -30.62 -43.02 -2.58
CA ALA A 56 -31.68 -43.31 -3.54
C ALA A 56 -32.90 -42.37 -3.74
N LYS A 57 -33.18 -42.15 -5.05
CA LYS A 57 -34.45 -41.81 -5.74
C LYS A 57 -34.70 -40.33 -6.12
N GLY A 58 -34.33 -40.00 -7.36
CA GLY A 58 -35.19 -39.57 -8.48
C GLY A 58 -36.20 -38.41 -8.36
N LEU A 59 -36.12 -37.52 -9.39
CA LEU A 59 -37.19 -36.74 -10.07
C LEU A 59 -37.63 -35.39 -9.43
N PRO A 60 -38.20 -34.44 -10.22
CA PRO A 60 -37.48 -33.26 -10.72
C PRO A 60 -38.07 -31.91 -10.26
N ALA A 61 -37.31 -30.83 -10.49
CA ALA A 61 -37.72 -29.46 -10.23
C ALA A 61 -38.87 -29.00 -11.13
N ALA A 62 -40.04 -28.77 -10.53
CA ALA A 62 -41.12 -27.98 -11.07
C ALA A 62 -41.10 -26.60 -10.41
N LEU A 63 -40.84 -25.54 -11.18
CA LEU A 63 -41.17 -24.17 -10.78
C LEU A 63 -41.50 -23.35 -12.04
N VAL A 64 -42.76 -23.39 -12.45
CA VAL A 64 -43.34 -22.38 -13.36
C VAL A 64 -44.40 -21.62 -12.56
N MET A 65 -44.30 -20.30 -12.67
CA MET A 65 -45.00 -19.27 -11.91
C MET A 65 -46.53 -19.39 -11.96
N SER A 66 -47.13 -19.22 -10.76
CA SER A 66 -48.56 -19.00 -10.55
C SER A 66 -48.99 -17.61 -11.01
N VAL A 67 -50.06 -17.54 -11.82
CA VAL A 67 -51.02 -16.42 -11.76
C VAL A 67 -52.43 -17.01 -11.78
N ALA A 68 -53.04 -17.01 -10.59
CA ALA A 68 -54.42 -17.44 -10.36
C ALA A 68 -55.41 -16.35 -10.77
N PHE A 69 -56.48 -16.79 -11.44
CA PHE A 69 -57.62 -15.99 -11.86
C PHE A 69 -58.75 -16.13 -10.83
N ALA A 70 -59.11 -15.08 -10.09
CA ALA A 70 -60.37 -15.05 -9.35
C ALA A 70 -60.81 -13.62 -8.96
N ALA A 71 -62.00 -13.23 -9.46
CA ALA A 71 -63.16 -12.80 -8.67
C ALA A 71 -63.93 -11.59 -9.25
N MET A 72 -65.24 -11.73 -9.14
CA MET A 72 -66.33 -11.07 -9.85
C MET A 72 -66.90 -9.88 -9.06
N ARG A 73 -67.32 -8.79 -9.75
CA ARG A 73 -68.53 -8.01 -9.38
C ARG A 73 -69.00 -7.10 -10.52
N ARG A 74 -70.32 -7.13 -10.76
CA ARG A 74 -71.05 -6.52 -11.88
C ARG A 74 -71.29 -5.01 -11.67
N ARG A 75 -71.25 -4.22 -12.75
CA ARG A 75 -72.20 -3.13 -13.08
C ARG A 75 -72.00 -2.71 -14.55
N ALA A 76 -73.10 -2.55 -15.29
CA ALA A 76 -73.17 -1.98 -16.63
C ALA A 76 -74.16 -0.79 -16.59
N PRO A 77 -74.37 0.02 -17.64
CA PRO A 77 -73.59 0.24 -18.88
C PRO A 77 -73.36 1.75 -19.17
N ARG A 78 -72.54 2.11 -20.16
CA ARG A 78 -72.88 3.21 -21.09
C ARG A 78 -72.06 3.18 -22.38
N ARG A 79 -72.80 3.38 -23.47
CA ARG A 79 -72.40 3.38 -24.88
C ARG A 79 -71.44 4.52 -25.20
N GLY A 80 -70.56 4.29 -26.16
CA GLY A 80 -69.97 5.35 -26.98
C GLY A 80 -68.45 5.35 -27.01
N ALA A 81 -67.84 4.40 -27.71
CA ALA A 81 -66.64 4.66 -28.51
C ALA A 81 -66.42 3.49 -29.46
N ARG A 82 -66.32 3.86 -30.72
CA ARG A 82 -66.04 3.04 -31.89
C ARG A 82 -64.72 2.29 -31.70
N SER A 83 -64.65 1.06 -32.22
CA SER A 83 -63.52 0.49 -32.97
C SER A 83 -62.21 1.26 -32.80
N THR A 84 -61.24 0.83 -31.98
CA THR A 84 -60.00 0.20 -32.50
C THR A 84 -59.19 -0.57 -31.43
N ARG A 85 -59.76 -0.91 -30.26
CA ARG A 85 -58.98 -1.50 -29.14
C ARG A 85 -58.83 -3.03 -29.11
N SER A 86 -59.52 -3.76 -30.00
CA SER A 86 -59.43 -5.23 -30.05
C SER A 86 -58.15 -5.70 -30.75
N TRP A 87 -57.72 -5.00 -31.78
CA TRP A 87 -56.55 -5.37 -32.58
C TRP A 87 -55.24 -5.16 -31.81
N ALA A 88 -55.10 -4.04 -31.06
CA ALA A 88 -53.91 -3.80 -30.24
C ALA A 88 -53.68 -4.86 -29.16
N ARG A 89 -54.74 -5.32 -28.47
CA ARG A 89 -54.62 -6.36 -27.43
C ARG A 89 -54.34 -7.75 -28.01
N LEU A 90 -54.83 -8.03 -29.21
CA LEU A 90 -54.51 -9.26 -29.94
C LEU A 90 -53.08 -9.23 -30.47
N GLN A 91 -52.62 -8.06 -30.93
CA GLN A 91 -51.25 -7.87 -31.41
C GLN A 91 -50.24 -7.96 -30.27
N ASP A 92 -50.52 -7.38 -29.10
CA ASP A 92 -49.72 -7.57 -27.87
C ASP A 92 -49.67 -9.05 -27.43
N ALA A 93 -50.79 -9.79 -27.58
CA ALA A 93 -50.85 -11.22 -27.26
C ALA A 93 -50.08 -12.09 -28.29
N GLU A 94 -50.12 -11.73 -29.57
CA GLU A 94 -49.36 -12.39 -30.62
C GLU A 94 -47.86 -12.10 -30.52
N ASP A 95 -47.48 -10.86 -30.19
CA ASP A 95 -46.10 -10.43 -30.03
C ASP A 95 -45.47 -11.03 -28.77
N THR A 96 -46.21 -11.11 -27.66
CA THR A 96 -45.76 -11.87 -26.47
C THR A 96 -45.64 -13.35 -26.77
N ALA A 97 -46.57 -13.95 -27.52
CA ALA A 97 -46.46 -15.36 -27.94
C ALA A 97 -45.29 -15.63 -28.89
N LYS A 98 -44.96 -14.70 -29.80
CA LYS A 98 -43.74 -14.75 -30.64
C LYS A 98 -42.48 -14.66 -29.77
N MET A 99 -42.44 -13.72 -28.83
CA MET A 99 -41.33 -13.56 -27.89
C MET A 99 -41.09 -14.85 -27.09
N TYR A 100 -42.14 -15.48 -26.55
CA TYR A 100 -41.99 -16.76 -25.83
C TYR A 100 -41.49 -17.89 -26.74
N LYS A 101 -41.91 -17.94 -28.02
CA LYS A 101 -41.38 -18.92 -28.99
C LYS A 101 -39.90 -18.66 -29.31
N GLU A 102 -39.48 -17.41 -29.41
CA GLU A 102 -38.09 -17.05 -29.67
C GLU A 102 -37.19 -17.34 -28.47
N VAL A 103 -37.62 -16.98 -27.25
CA VAL A 103 -36.87 -17.25 -26.02
C VAL A 103 -36.70 -18.76 -25.81
N THR A 104 -37.76 -19.54 -25.99
CA THR A 104 -37.67 -21.02 -25.87
C THR A 104 -36.79 -21.64 -26.96
N ALA A 105 -36.81 -21.09 -28.19
CA ALA A 105 -35.91 -21.53 -29.25
C ALA A 105 -34.43 -21.20 -28.93
N LEU A 106 -34.16 -20.04 -28.35
CA LEU A 106 -32.81 -19.63 -27.92
C LEU A 106 -32.31 -20.46 -26.73
N GLU A 107 -33.17 -20.76 -25.76
CA GLU A 107 -32.83 -21.66 -24.65
C GLU A 107 -32.48 -23.06 -25.14
N LEU A 108 -33.23 -23.58 -26.13
CA LEU A 108 -32.94 -24.86 -26.74
C LEU A 108 -31.58 -24.83 -27.47
N GLN A 109 -31.30 -23.77 -28.24
CA GLN A 109 -29.99 -23.59 -28.88
C GLN A 109 -28.85 -23.45 -27.86
N ALA A 110 -29.04 -22.71 -26.78
CA ALA A 110 -28.04 -22.58 -25.71
C ALA A 110 -27.78 -23.94 -25.02
N SER A 111 -28.82 -24.75 -24.82
CA SER A 111 -28.68 -26.09 -24.25
C SER A 111 -27.91 -27.05 -25.16
N SER A 112 -28.16 -27.02 -26.47
CA SER A 112 -27.45 -27.88 -27.44
C SER A 112 -26.00 -27.43 -27.64
N LEU A 113 -25.73 -26.12 -27.62
CA LEU A 113 -24.36 -25.60 -27.66
C LEU A 113 -23.56 -25.99 -26.41
N ARG A 114 -24.16 -25.91 -25.22
CA ARG A 114 -23.53 -26.38 -23.98
C ARG A 114 -23.24 -27.88 -24.02
N ALA A 115 -24.17 -28.70 -24.49
CA ALA A 115 -23.95 -30.14 -24.65
C ALA A 115 -22.80 -30.45 -25.62
N ARG A 116 -22.76 -29.74 -26.76
CA ARG A 116 -21.67 -29.88 -27.74
C ARG A 116 -20.32 -29.41 -27.20
N ALA A 117 -20.29 -28.37 -26.38
CA ALA A 117 -19.06 -27.91 -25.72
C ALA A 117 -18.50 -29.00 -24.78
N VAL A 118 -19.36 -29.64 -23.97
CA VAL A 118 -18.95 -30.74 -23.09
C VAL A 118 -18.40 -31.94 -23.88
N GLU A 119 -19.04 -32.31 -24.99
CA GLU A 119 -18.53 -33.38 -25.85
C GLU A 119 -17.16 -33.04 -26.45
N LEU A 120 -16.99 -31.81 -26.94
CA LEU A 120 -15.71 -31.35 -27.49
C LEU A 120 -14.62 -31.30 -26.42
N GLU A 121 -14.93 -30.85 -25.21
CA GLU A 121 -14.01 -30.85 -24.06
C GLU A 121 -13.61 -32.28 -23.66
N ALA A 122 -14.54 -33.24 -23.67
CA ALA A 122 -14.25 -34.63 -23.38
C ALA A 122 -13.34 -35.29 -24.43
N GLU A 123 -13.61 -35.04 -25.71
CA GLU A 123 -12.75 -35.50 -26.81
C GLU A 123 -11.36 -34.85 -26.76
N GLN A 124 -11.29 -33.55 -26.46
CA GLN A 124 -10.02 -32.85 -26.25
C GLN A 124 -9.26 -33.44 -25.06
N ALA A 125 -9.91 -33.67 -23.91
CA ALA A 125 -9.29 -34.26 -22.74
C ALA A 125 -8.75 -35.68 -23.02
N LYS A 126 -9.48 -36.46 -23.82
CA LYS A 126 -9.02 -37.78 -24.28
C LYS A 126 -7.80 -37.68 -25.18
N GLN A 127 -7.81 -36.77 -26.16
CA GLN A 127 -6.64 -36.54 -27.03
C GLN A 127 -5.44 -36.02 -26.24
N ASP A 128 -5.65 -35.09 -25.32
CA ASP A 128 -4.61 -34.53 -24.47
C ASP A 128 -4.03 -35.59 -23.54
N ARG A 129 -4.86 -36.50 -22.99
CA ARG A 129 -4.37 -37.66 -22.22
C ARG A 129 -3.49 -38.57 -23.07
N LEU A 130 -3.91 -38.90 -24.29
CA LEU A 130 -3.12 -39.76 -25.19
C LEU A 130 -1.80 -39.10 -25.58
N ARG A 131 -1.80 -37.79 -25.86
CA ARG A 131 -0.58 -37.03 -26.14
C ARG A 131 0.35 -36.98 -24.93
N ARG A 132 -0.18 -36.71 -23.73
CA ARG A 132 0.60 -36.74 -22.48
C ARG A 132 1.20 -38.12 -22.24
N GLN A 133 0.46 -39.19 -22.52
CA GLN A 133 0.97 -40.56 -22.36
C GLN A 133 2.08 -40.89 -23.35
N ALA A 134 1.97 -40.44 -24.60
CA ALA A 134 3.03 -40.59 -25.57
C ALA A 134 4.30 -39.83 -25.16
N LEU A 135 4.16 -38.59 -24.69
CA LEU A 135 5.27 -37.77 -24.19
C LEU A 135 5.90 -38.35 -22.91
N PHE A 136 5.07 -38.86 -22.00
CA PHE A 136 5.55 -39.51 -20.77
C PHE A 136 6.45 -40.70 -21.09
N ASN A 137 6.01 -41.57 -22.00
CA ASN A 137 6.82 -42.72 -22.45
C ASN A 137 8.08 -42.32 -23.23
N GLU A 138 8.15 -41.10 -23.74
CA GLU A 138 9.34 -40.57 -24.42
C GLU A 138 10.34 -40.00 -23.40
N PHE A 139 9.85 -39.48 -22.28
CA PHE A 139 10.67 -38.97 -21.18
C PHE A 139 11.21 -40.12 -20.30
N ASP A 140 10.34 -41.04 -19.89
CA ASP A 140 10.65 -42.27 -19.13
C ASP A 140 11.39 -43.27 -20.04
N THR A 141 12.71 -43.21 -20.03
CA THR A 141 13.54 -43.95 -21.00
C THR A 141 13.96 -45.30 -20.46
N ASP A 142 13.97 -45.45 -19.13
CA ASP A 142 14.23 -46.72 -18.46
C ASP A 142 12.95 -47.56 -18.23
N GLY A 143 11.77 -46.98 -18.44
CA GLY A 143 10.48 -47.65 -18.34
C GLY A 143 10.09 -47.93 -16.88
N SER A 144 10.61 -47.14 -15.95
CA SER A 144 10.36 -47.29 -14.51
C SER A 144 8.93 -46.91 -14.11
N GLY A 145 8.22 -46.15 -14.95
CA GLY A 145 6.88 -45.64 -14.67
C GLY A 145 6.85 -44.30 -13.94
N GLY A 146 7.99 -43.64 -13.78
CA GLY A 146 8.13 -42.29 -13.23
C GLY A 146 9.28 -41.54 -13.90
N VAL A 147 9.17 -40.23 -14.05
CA VAL A 147 10.23 -39.42 -14.68
C VAL A 147 11.08 -38.74 -13.61
N ASP A 148 12.36 -39.10 -13.53
CA ASP A 148 13.30 -38.49 -12.58
C ASP A 148 13.84 -37.12 -13.06
N ALA A 149 14.61 -36.43 -12.23
CA ALA A 149 15.17 -35.11 -12.57
C ALA A 149 16.11 -35.13 -13.81
N GLN A 150 16.85 -36.22 -14.04
CA GLN A 150 17.79 -36.34 -15.16
C GLN A 150 17.05 -36.65 -16.47
N GLU A 151 16.04 -37.52 -16.41
CA GLU A 151 15.14 -37.82 -17.51
C GLU A 151 14.30 -36.61 -17.89
N LEU A 152 13.84 -35.84 -16.90
CA LEU A 152 13.15 -34.57 -17.11
C LEU A 152 14.06 -33.56 -17.84
N GLN A 153 15.33 -33.43 -17.45
CA GLN A 153 16.29 -32.56 -18.14
C GLN A 153 16.52 -32.98 -19.59
N ARG A 154 16.72 -34.28 -19.84
CA ARG A 154 16.93 -34.82 -21.19
C ARG A 154 15.69 -34.62 -22.06
N GLY A 155 14.55 -35.09 -21.59
CA GLY A 155 13.28 -35.00 -22.32
C GLY A 155 12.88 -33.55 -22.59
N TRP A 156 13.10 -32.64 -21.64
CA TRP A 156 12.82 -31.23 -21.84
C TRP A 156 13.68 -30.60 -22.93
N LYS A 157 14.97 -30.94 -22.95
CA LYS A 157 15.91 -30.50 -23.97
C LYS A 157 15.53 -31.01 -25.36
N GLU A 158 15.09 -32.25 -25.45
CA GLU A 158 14.65 -32.85 -26.72
C GLU A 158 13.34 -32.23 -27.22
N LEU A 159 12.41 -31.92 -26.31
CA LEU A 159 11.09 -31.37 -26.65
C LEU A 159 11.13 -29.88 -27.02
N THR A 160 11.84 -29.07 -26.23
CA THR A 160 11.82 -27.60 -26.35
C THR A 160 13.10 -27.03 -26.97
N GLY A 161 14.18 -27.80 -27.03
CA GLY A 161 15.49 -27.35 -27.48
C GLY A 161 16.26 -26.52 -26.46
N THR A 162 15.70 -26.26 -25.27
CA THR A 162 16.34 -25.48 -24.20
C THR A 162 16.91 -26.38 -23.12
N PHE A 163 18.04 -25.96 -22.53
CA PHE A 163 18.67 -26.70 -21.45
C PHE A 163 18.04 -26.29 -20.11
N LEU A 164 17.62 -27.28 -19.33
CA LEU A 164 17.22 -27.07 -17.93
C LEU A 164 18.41 -27.36 -17.02
N ASP A 165 18.89 -26.35 -16.30
CA ASP A 165 19.89 -26.54 -15.26
C ASP A 165 19.36 -27.45 -14.13
N GLU A 166 20.28 -28.13 -13.43
CA GLU A 166 19.94 -29.10 -12.37
C GLU A 166 19.07 -28.50 -11.27
N ARG A 167 19.35 -27.24 -10.90
CA ARG A 167 18.52 -26.49 -9.94
C ARG A 167 17.10 -26.25 -10.45
N ALA A 168 16.94 -25.89 -11.73
CA ALA A 168 15.64 -25.63 -12.32
C ALA A 168 14.84 -26.94 -12.47
N ALA A 169 15.49 -28.03 -12.87
CA ALA A 169 14.88 -29.35 -12.96
C ALA A 169 14.44 -29.89 -11.59
N THR A 170 15.28 -29.72 -10.57
CA THR A 170 14.95 -30.13 -9.20
C THR A 170 13.77 -29.32 -8.65
N ARG A 171 13.80 -27.98 -8.79
CA ARG A 171 12.70 -27.11 -8.36
C ARG A 171 11.41 -27.39 -9.14
N LEU A 172 11.53 -27.77 -10.41
CA LEU A 172 10.39 -28.15 -11.23
C LEU A 172 9.78 -29.48 -10.76
N LEU A 173 10.62 -30.47 -10.47
CA LEU A 173 10.21 -31.76 -9.92
C LEU A 173 9.52 -31.56 -8.55
N GLU A 174 10.17 -30.86 -7.62
CA GLU A 174 9.62 -30.54 -6.29
C GLU A 174 8.28 -29.77 -6.35
N ALA A 175 8.06 -28.97 -7.40
CA ALA A 175 6.83 -28.19 -7.55
C ALA A 175 5.64 -29.02 -8.07
N HIS A 176 5.87 -30.17 -8.68
CA HIS A 176 4.83 -31.02 -9.28
C HIS A 176 4.74 -32.43 -8.69
N ASP A 177 5.77 -32.89 -7.98
CA ASP A 177 5.79 -34.10 -7.16
C ASP A 177 4.89 -33.91 -5.93
N MET A 178 3.68 -34.49 -5.96
CA MET A 178 2.68 -34.30 -4.91
C MET A 178 2.86 -35.25 -3.73
N ASP A 179 3.47 -36.42 -3.96
CA ASP A 179 3.66 -37.46 -2.96
C ASP A 179 5.08 -37.44 -2.34
N GLY A 180 6.01 -36.70 -2.94
CA GLY A 180 7.37 -36.47 -2.48
C GLY A 180 8.30 -37.67 -2.72
N ASN A 181 7.97 -38.53 -3.68
CA ASN A 181 8.73 -39.75 -3.95
C ASN A 181 10.01 -39.50 -4.79
N GLY A 182 10.19 -38.27 -5.31
CA GLY A 182 11.35 -37.87 -6.11
C GLY A 182 11.28 -38.23 -7.60
N VAL A 183 10.12 -38.71 -8.08
CA VAL A 183 9.84 -39.03 -9.48
C VAL A 183 8.46 -38.50 -9.89
N LEU A 184 8.31 -38.05 -11.13
CA LEU A 184 7.02 -37.55 -11.60
C LEU A 184 6.18 -38.70 -12.16
N GLU A 185 5.07 -39.01 -11.52
CA GLU A 185 4.12 -40.01 -12.02
C GLU A 185 3.28 -39.45 -13.19
N PHE A 186 2.64 -40.33 -13.95
CA PHE A 186 1.82 -39.94 -15.11
C PHE A 186 0.74 -38.89 -14.79
N GLU A 187 0.12 -38.95 -13.61
CA GLU A 187 -0.92 -37.99 -13.20
C GLU A 187 -0.34 -36.61 -12.85
N GLU A 188 0.94 -36.54 -12.49
CA GLU A 188 1.69 -35.32 -12.17
C GLU A 188 2.39 -34.74 -13.41
N PHE A 189 2.57 -35.55 -14.45
CA PHE A 189 3.21 -35.16 -15.69
C PHE A 189 2.31 -34.28 -16.58
N ASP A 190 2.64 -32.99 -16.66
CA ASP A 190 1.99 -32.04 -17.57
C ASP A 190 2.97 -30.95 -18.04
N VAL A 191 3.45 -31.08 -19.29
CA VAL A 191 4.38 -30.15 -19.92
C VAL A 191 3.87 -28.69 -19.91
N LYS A 192 2.56 -28.46 -20.06
CA LYS A 192 2.02 -27.09 -20.03
C LYS A 192 2.17 -26.47 -18.65
N ARG A 193 1.94 -27.27 -17.60
CA ARG A 193 2.14 -26.84 -16.22
C ARG A 193 3.62 -26.63 -15.94
N PHE A 194 4.49 -27.49 -16.47
CA PHE A 194 5.94 -27.36 -16.31
C PHE A 194 6.45 -26.06 -16.90
N GLN A 195 6.01 -25.72 -18.12
CA GLN A 195 6.40 -24.49 -18.78
C GLN A 195 5.97 -23.25 -17.98
N ALA A 196 4.73 -23.23 -17.48
CA ALA A 196 4.24 -22.14 -16.64
C ALA A 196 5.01 -22.01 -15.31
N THR A 197 5.40 -23.14 -14.70
CA THR A 197 6.23 -23.14 -13.49
C THR A 197 7.63 -22.62 -13.76
N LEU A 198 8.26 -23.02 -14.86
CA LEU A 198 9.60 -22.55 -15.25
C LEU A 198 9.62 -21.06 -15.55
N ASP A 199 8.65 -20.56 -16.32
CA ASP A 199 8.51 -19.12 -16.61
C ASP A 199 8.40 -18.31 -15.31
N ARG A 200 7.67 -18.84 -14.32
CA ARG A 200 7.55 -18.24 -13.00
C ARG A 200 8.87 -18.29 -12.22
N LEU A 201 9.55 -19.43 -12.18
CA LEU A 201 10.81 -19.59 -11.44
C LEU A 201 11.91 -18.67 -12.01
N TRP A 202 12.02 -18.59 -13.34
CA TRP A 202 12.97 -17.67 -13.97
C TRP A 202 12.63 -16.21 -13.70
N ALA A 203 11.34 -15.83 -13.75
CA ALA A 203 10.93 -14.47 -13.39
C ALA A 203 11.19 -14.14 -11.92
N GLU A 204 11.03 -15.10 -11.01
CA GLU A 204 11.36 -14.95 -9.59
C GLU A 204 12.87 -14.76 -9.37
N ASP A 205 13.71 -15.55 -10.05
CA ASP A 205 15.17 -15.44 -9.96
C ASP A 205 15.65 -14.10 -10.56
N GLU A 206 15.15 -13.67 -11.72
CA GLU A 206 15.43 -12.36 -12.32
C GLU A 206 15.01 -11.20 -11.41
N ALA A 207 13.81 -11.27 -10.83
CA ALA A 207 13.32 -10.25 -9.90
C ALA A 207 14.17 -10.20 -8.62
N ALA A 208 14.61 -11.35 -8.11
CA ALA A 208 15.49 -11.44 -6.95
C ALA A 208 16.87 -10.83 -7.24
N GLU A 209 17.45 -11.09 -8.41
CA GLU A 209 18.72 -10.50 -8.84
C GLU A 209 18.63 -8.97 -8.99
N LEU A 210 17.56 -8.47 -9.61
CA LEU A 210 17.32 -7.04 -9.74
C LEU A 210 17.14 -6.37 -8.36
N ALA A 211 16.40 -7.00 -7.44
CA ALA A 211 16.23 -6.50 -6.09
C ALA A 211 17.56 -6.47 -5.31
N ALA A 212 18.40 -7.49 -5.46
CA ALA A 212 19.73 -7.53 -4.86
C ALA A 212 20.63 -6.40 -5.40
N CYS A 213 20.68 -6.22 -6.72
CA CYS A 213 21.43 -5.14 -7.37
C CYS A 213 20.98 -3.74 -6.91
N GLN A 214 19.66 -3.53 -6.79
CA GLN A 214 19.11 -2.27 -6.28
C GLN A 214 19.48 -2.04 -4.81
N ALA A 215 19.37 -3.07 -3.96
CA ALA A 215 19.72 -2.97 -2.56
C ALA A 215 21.21 -2.64 -2.35
N GLU A 216 22.11 -3.19 -3.19
CA GLU A 216 23.54 -2.84 -3.16
C GLU A 216 23.77 -1.37 -3.54
N LYS A 217 23.17 -0.90 -4.64
CA LYS A 217 23.26 0.51 -5.05
C LYS A 217 22.75 1.46 -3.97
N GLU A 218 21.61 1.16 -3.35
CA GLU A 218 21.07 1.96 -2.24
C GLU A 218 22.01 2.00 -1.03
N ARG A 219 22.70 0.89 -0.72
CA ARG A 219 23.68 0.83 0.37
C ARG A 219 24.90 1.67 0.05
N GLU A 220 25.40 1.61 -1.18
CA GLU A 220 26.53 2.42 -1.64
C GLU A 220 26.19 3.91 -1.62
N GLU A 221 25.02 4.29 -2.14
CA GLU A 221 24.53 5.67 -2.11
C GLU A 221 24.39 6.18 -0.66
N LYS A 222 23.84 5.37 0.25
CA LYS A 222 23.74 5.73 1.68
C LYS A 222 25.11 5.90 2.32
N LEU A 223 26.05 5.00 2.05
CA LEU A 223 27.41 5.05 2.58
C LEU A 223 28.16 6.28 2.03
N GLU A 224 28.00 6.60 0.75
CA GLU A 224 28.59 7.78 0.14
C GLU A 224 28.00 9.06 0.73
N ALA A 225 26.67 9.12 0.89
CA ALA A 225 25.99 10.24 1.55
C ALA A 225 26.49 10.42 2.99
N GLU A 226 26.66 9.34 3.75
CA GLU A 226 27.20 9.38 5.12
C GLU A 226 28.63 9.90 5.16
N LYS A 227 29.49 9.46 4.23
CA LYS A 227 30.88 9.96 4.11
C LYS A 227 30.91 11.45 3.79
N ARG A 228 30.15 11.89 2.78
CA ARG A 228 30.04 13.32 2.41
C ARG A 228 29.54 14.16 3.59
N LEU A 229 28.56 13.65 4.33
CA LEU A 229 28.04 14.33 5.51
C LEU A 229 29.09 14.43 6.63
N LYS A 230 29.89 13.38 6.84
CA LYS A 230 30.97 13.40 7.82
C LYS A 230 32.07 14.41 7.45
N GLU A 231 32.55 14.38 6.21
CA GLU A 231 33.54 15.33 5.70
C GLU A 231 33.03 16.77 5.80
N TYR A 232 31.75 16.98 5.49
CA TYR A 232 31.08 18.26 5.66
C TYR A 232 31.17 18.78 7.11
N TYR A 233 30.83 17.94 8.10
CA TYR A 233 30.90 18.35 9.50
C TYR A 233 32.33 18.62 9.99
N GLU A 234 33.30 17.87 9.49
CA GLU A 234 34.72 18.11 9.80
C GLU A 234 35.22 19.44 9.21
N SER A 235 34.63 19.90 8.10
CA SER A 235 35.00 21.15 7.43
C SER A 235 34.40 22.43 8.04
N LEU A 236 33.44 22.31 8.97
CA LEU A 236 32.72 23.47 9.50
C LEU A 236 33.64 24.40 10.31
N PRO A 237 33.66 25.72 10.00
CA PRO A 237 34.44 26.68 10.76
C PRO A 237 33.79 26.94 12.13
N GLY A 238 34.58 26.85 13.20
CA GLY A 238 34.12 27.17 14.55
C GLY A 238 34.96 26.51 15.64
N ASN A 239 34.70 26.91 16.87
CA ASN A 239 35.24 26.19 18.01
C ASN A 239 34.56 24.81 18.12
N ASN A 240 35.35 23.74 18.00
CA ASN A 240 34.89 22.34 18.06
C ASN A 240 35.01 21.75 19.47
N ASP A 241 35.16 22.59 20.50
CA ASP A 241 35.25 22.17 21.89
C ASP A 241 34.01 21.39 22.32
N THR A 242 34.18 20.08 22.50
CA THR A 242 33.20 19.18 23.11
C THR A 242 33.47 18.96 24.59
N GLY A 243 34.06 19.94 25.28
CA GLY A 243 34.36 19.87 26.71
C GLY A 243 33.10 19.73 27.57
N LEU A 244 33.28 19.40 28.86
CA LEU A 244 32.17 19.21 29.80
C LEU A 244 31.26 20.43 29.89
N LEU A 245 31.83 21.64 29.93
CA LEU A 245 31.05 22.89 29.98
C LEU A 245 30.20 23.08 28.71
N THR A 246 30.74 22.75 27.54
CA THR A 246 29.97 22.78 26.28
C THR A 246 28.84 21.76 26.31
N ARG A 247 29.10 20.52 26.76
CA ARG A 247 28.09 19.45 26.81
C ARG A 247 26.92 19.81 27.72
N VAL A 248 27.22 20.27 28.94
CA VAL A 248 26.20 20.73 29.90
C VAL A 248 25.50 21.98 29.37
N GLY A 249 26.26 22.95 28.87
CA GLY A 249 25.72 24.18 28.28
C GLY A 249 24.83 23.94 27.06
N SER A 250 25.10 22.88 26.28
CA SER A 250 24.30 22.45 25.14
C SER A 250 22.97 21.78 25.55
N ALA A 251 22.86 21.25 26.76
CA ALA A 251 21.61 20.66 27.26
C ALA A 251 20.64 21.72 27.82
N LEU A 252 21.17 22.83 28.37
CA LEU A 252 20.37 23.90 29.00
C LEU A 252 19.26 24.51 28.11
N PRO A 253 19.49 24.78 26.81
CA PRO A 253 18.50 25.37 25.92
C PRO A 253 17.16 24.61 25.88
N TYR A 254 17.19 23.28 26.01
CA TYR A 254 16.00 22.45 25.90
C TYR A 254 15.08 22.53 27.11
N ILE A 255 15.51 23.17 28.21
CA ILE A 255 14.64 23.45 29.34
C ILE A 255 13.46 24.32 28.89
N LEU A 256 13.69 25.30 28.01
CA LEU A 256 12.62 26.20 27.54
C LEU A 256 11.49 25.45 26.81
N PRO A 257 11.73 24.73 25.70
CA PRO A 257 10.66 23.99 25.02
C PRO A 257 10.05 22.87 25.90
N LEU A 258 10.79 22.34 26.89
CA LEU A 258 10.25 21.37 27.85
C LEU A 258 9.25 22.02 28.82
N LEU A 259 9.56 23.23 29.31
CA LEU A 259 8.65 24.02 30.13
C LEU A 259 7.41 24.42 29.32
N ASP A 260 7.57 24.88 28.09
CA ASP A 260 6.46 25.32 27.24
C ASP A 260 5.52 24.18 26.85
N VAL A 261 6.03 22.98 26.57
CA VAL A 261 5.18 21.83 26.27
C VAL A 261 4.48 21.25 27.51
N SER A 262 4.96 21.54 28.72
CA SER A 262 4.42 20.98 29.97
C SER A 262 2.92 21.25 30.17
N ARG A 263 2.39 22.37 29.64
CA ARG A 263 0.96 22.71 29.67
C ARG A 263 0.06 21.69 28.96
N PHE A 264 0.62 20.91 28.05
CA PHE A 264 -0.07 19.83 27.34
C PHE A 264 -0.04 18.49 28.11
N GLY A 265 0.76 18.39 29.17
CA GLY A 265 0.90 17.17 29.99
C GLY A 265 -0.20 16.96 31.04
N VAL A 266 -1.00 17.99 31.36
CA VAL A 266 -2.07 17.92 32.38
C VAL A 266 -3.05 16.75 32.16
N PRO A 267 -3.58 16.50 30.94
CA PRO A 267 -4.49 15.38 30.71
C PRO A 267 -3.83 14.03 30.97
N LEU A 268 -2.53 13.90 30.71
CA LEU A 268 -1.77 12.69 30.97
C LEU A 268 -1.66 12.41 32.48
N GLY A 269 -1.47 13.45 33.29
CA GLY A 269 -1.48 13.33 34.75
C GLY A 269 -2.84 12.91 35.31
N ILE A 270 -3.94 13.38 34.70
CA ILE A 270 -5.31 12.94 35.07
C ILE A 270 -5.52 11.46 34.73
N LEU A 271 -5.07 11.02 33.56
CA LEU A 271 -5.17 9.62 33.12
C LEU A 271 -4.27 8.68 33.93
N PHE A 272 -3.09 9.15 34.33
CA PHE A 272 -2.10 8.39 35.09
C PHE A 272 -1.62 9.22 36.30
N PRO A 273 -2.31 9.11 37.45
CA PRO A 273 -2.00 9.93 38.64
C PRO A 273 -0.56 9.79 39.15
N VAL A 274 0.11 8.68 38.86
CA VAL A 274 1.54 8.47 39.17
C VAL A 274 2.45 9.49 38.49
N LEU A 275 2.04 10.05 37.34
CA LEU A 275 2.80 11.06 36.60
C LEU A 275 2.53 12.50 37.07
N LEU A 276 1.51 12.75 37.91
CA LEU A 276 1.16 14.10 38.37
C LEU A 276 2.34 14.86 38.99
N PRO A 277 3.16 14.27 39.90
CA PRO A 277 4.29 15.00 40.48
C PRO A 277 5.31 15.45 39.43
N VAL A 278 5.48 14.66 38.36
CA VAL A 278 6.41 14.97 37.26
C VAL A 278 5.84 16.08 36.37
N VAL A 279 4.55 16.00 36.05
CA VAL A 279 3.85 17.04 35.27
C VAL A 279 3.85 18.37 36.04
N ASP A 280 3.55 18.34 37.34
CA ASP A 280 3.55 19.54 38.20
C ASP A 280 4.96 20.15 38.34
N LEU A 281 6.00 19.32 38.47
CA LEU A 281 7.40 19.78 38.52
C LEU A 281 7.78 20.59 37.27
N LEU A 282 7.24 20.23 36.10
CA LEU A 282 7.50 20.93 34.85
C LEU A 282 6.55 22.13 34.64
N TYR A 283 5.28 22.00 35.03
CA TYR A 283 4.25 23.02 34.80
C TYR A 283 4.36 24.22 35.76
N VAL A 284 4.72 24.00 37.02
CA VAL A 284 4.79 25.08 38.02
C VAL A 284 5.83 26.15 37.65
N PRO A 285 7.07 25.81 37.25
CA PRO A 285 8.04 26.83 36.81
C PRO A 285 7.57 27.62 35.60
N TYR A 286 6.95 26.94 34.62
CA TYR A 286 6.33 27.59 33.46
C TYR A 286 5.26 28.62 33.90
N ALA A 287 4.33 28.20 34.78
CA ALA A 287 3.29 29.08 35.30
C ALA A 287 3.86 30.26 36.11
N LEU A 288 4.92 30.05 36.89
CA LEU A 288 5.59 31.12 37.65
C LEU A 288 6.25 32.14 36.73
N LEU A 289 6.90 31.69 35.65
CA LEU A 289 7.51 32.57 34.65
C LEU A 289 6.45 33.45 33.99
N ASP A 290 5.32 32.88 33.57
CA ASP A 290 4.25 33.62 32.89
C ASP A 290 3.47 34.55 33.84
N ILE A 291 3.21 34.14 35.10
CA ILE A 291 2.42 34.94 36.05
C ILE A 291 3.22 36.11 36.64
N LYS A 292 4.52 35.91 36.92
CA LYS A 292 5.34 36.90 37.62
C LYS A 292 6.09 37.83 36.68
N ILE A 293 6.38 37.38 35.46
CA ILE A 293 7.20 38.13 34.51
C ILE A 293 6.41 38.27 33.20
N PRO A 294 5.92 39.47 32.85
CA PRO A 294 5.26 39.66 31.57
C PRO A 294 6.24 39.34 30.44
N PHE A 295 5.83 38.46 29.52
CA PHE A 295 6.65 37.99 28.42
C PHE A 295 7.94 37.24 28.84
N GLY A 296 7.97 36.62 30.03
CA GLY A 296 9.16 35.94 30.56
C GLY A 296 9.76 34.90 29.62
N THR A 297 8.93 34.05 29.03
CA THR A 297 9.32 33.05 28.01
C THR A 297 9.95 33.70 26.77
N LEU A 298 9.36 34.79 26.27
CA LEU A 298 9.86 35.55 25.12
C LEU A 298 11.18 36.30 25.41
N ILE A 299 11.38 36.77 26.65
CA ILE A 299 12.67 37.35 27.06
C ILE A 299 13.77 36.28 27.03
N ILE A 300 13.49 35.09 27.55
CA ILE A 300 14.43 33.96 27.53
C ILE A 300 14.71 33.53 26.09
N PHE A 301 13.69 33.48 25.24
CA PHE A 301 13.84 33.21 23.80
C PHE A 301 14.83 34.18 23.14
N PHE A 302 14.68 35.50 23.33
CA PHE A 302 15.61 36.48 22.75
C PHE A 302 17.01 36.40 23.36
N ALA A 303 17.14 36.11 24.64
CA ALA A 303 18.44 35.89 25.28
C ALA A 303 19.14 34.67 24.66
N MET A 304 18.43 33.57 24.47
CA MET A 304 18.93 32.37 23.79
C MET A 304 19.32 32.66 22.34
N GLN A 305 18.53 33.44 21.60
CA GLN A 305 18.84 33.86 20.24
C GLN A 305 20.14 34.69 20.17
N ALA A 306 20.35 35.59 21.14
CA ALA A 306 21.58 36.38 21.23
C ALA A 306 22.81 35.50 21.54
N VAL A 307 22.69 34.53 22.43
CA VAL A 307 23.75 33.55 22.71
C VAL A 307 24.05 32.73 21.45
N ALA A 308 23.02 32.25 20.75
CA ALA A 308 23.18 31.44 19.54
C ALA A 308 23.87 32.19 18.39
N ALA A 309 23.67 33.51 18.32
CA ALA A 309 24.26 34.38 17.30
C ALA A 309 25.77 34.62 17.51
N ASN A 310 26.30 34.36 18.71
CA ASN A 310 27.72 34.56 18.99
C ASN A 310 28.58 33.47 18.33
N LYS A 311 29.37 33.86 17.33
CA LYS A 311 30.22 32.95 16.54
C LYS A 311 31.44 32.41 17.28
N GLU A 312 31.85 33.06 18.38
CA GLU A 312 32.96 32.63 19.23
C GLU A 312 32.61 31.38 20.06
N LEU A 313 31.31 31.09 20.23
CA LEU A 313 30.86 29.93 20.98
C LEU A 313 31.03 28.63 20.18
N PRO A 314 31.21 27.48 20.86
CA PRO A 314 31.33 26.20 20.20
C PRO A 314 30.14 25.89 19.29
N ALA A 315 30.41 25.29 18.13
CA ALA A 315 29.39 24.96 17.15
C ALA A 315 28.30 24.05 17.74
N LEU A 316 28.68 23.12 18.62
CA LEU A 316 27.76 22.26 19.37
C LEU A 316 26.80 23.10 20.23
N LEU A 317 27.31 24.10 20.96
CA LEU A 317 26.49 24.98 21.79
C LEU A 317 25.48 25.73 20.93
N ARG A 318 25.97 26.44 19.91
CA ARG A 318 25.15 27.25 19.00
C ARG A 318 24.05 26.42 18.33
N PHE A 319 24.38 25.22 17.86
CA PHE A 319 23.41 24.31 17.26
C PHE A 319 22.28 23.95 18.21
N ASN A 320 22.61 23.55 19.45
CA ASN A 320 21.58 23.15 20.42
C ASN A 320 20.70 24.34 20.84
N PHE A 321 21.26 25.54 20.95
CA PHE A 321 20.47 26.76 21.16
C PHE A 321 19.50 27.03 20.00
N LEU A 322 19.98 26.99 18.75
CA LEU A 322 19.12 27.20 17.57
C LEU A 322 18.06 26.11 17.44
N GLN A 323 18.39 24.85 17.71
CA GLN A 323 17.43 23.76 17.66
C GLN A 323 16.35 23.92 18.73
N ALA A 324 16.71 24.26 19.97
CA ALA A 324 15.76 24.49 21.03
C ALA A 324 14.80 25.65 20.69
N LEU A 325 15.31 26.74 20.09
CA LEU A 325 14.48 27.85 19.61
C LEU A 325 13.51 27.41 18.50
N GLN A 326 13.96 26.58 17.56
CA GLN A 326 13.09 26.04 16.51
C GLN A 326 12.02 25.10 17.07
N LEU A 327 12.38 24.29 18.09
CA LEU A 327 11.42 23.43 18.78
C LEU A 327 10.38 24.25 19.55
N ASP A 328 10.81 25.33 20.20
CA ASP A 328 9.94 26.28 20.88
C ASP A 328 8.92 26.92 19.93
N ILE A 329 9.38 27.37 18.76
CA ILE A 329 8.51 27.86 17.68
C ILE A 329 7.56 26.76 17.20
N ALA A 330 8.01 25.51 17.08
CA ALA A 330 7.19 24.40 16.61
C ALA A 330 6.03 24.05 17.59
N ILE A 331 6.22 24.24 18.90
CA ILE A 331 5.18 24.00 19.93
C ILE A 331 3.97 24.94 19.75
N PHE A 332 4.14 26.06 19.06
CA PHE A 332 3.03 26.95 18.71
C PHE A 332 1.95 26.25 17.87
N ILE A 333 2.33 25.32 16.98
CA ILE A 333 1.39 24.62 16.09
C ILE A 333 0.39 23.75 16.88
N PRO A 334 0.82 22.82 17.76
CA PRO A 334 -0.06 22.13 18.70
C PRO A 334 -0.98 23.03 19.52
N THR A 335 -0.50 24.22 19.89
CA THR A 335 -1.24 25.18 20.70
C THR A 335 -2.45 25.70 19.94
N LEU A 336 -2.26 26.08 18.67
CA LEU A 336 -3.35 26.47 17.79
C LEU A 336 -4.32 25.31 17.56
N LEU A 337 -3.81 24.10 17.33
CA LEU A 337 -4.65 22.93 17.08
C LEU A 337 -5.54 22.60 18.30
N ARG A 338 -5.00 22.70 19.51
CA ARG A 338 -5.78 22.56 20.74
C ARG A 338 -6.86 23.63 20.86
N ALA A 339 -6.54 24.90 20.61
CA ALA A 339 -7.54 25.98 20.63
C ALA A 339 -8.68 25.75 19.61
N LEU A 340 -8.35 25.21 18.44
CA LEU A 340 -9.34 24.83 17.43
C LEU A 340 -10.21 23.65 17.90
N SER A 341 -9.64 22.67 18.61
CA SER A 341 -10.40 21.52 19.12
C SER A 341 -11.50 21.93 20.11
N GLU A 342 -11.25 22.99 20.89
CA GLU A 342 -12.22 23.57 21.84
C GLU A 342 -13.36 24.31 21.13
N SER A 343 -13.17 24.69 19.85
CA SER A 343 -14.18 25.36 19.04
C SER A 343 -15.10 24.39 18.27
N VAL A 344 -14.87 23.08 18.34
CA VAL A 344 -15.65 22.07 17.62
C VAL A 344 -16.94 21.74 18.39
N PRO A 345 -18.13 21.85 17.78
CA PRO A 345 -19.38 21.48 18.42
C PRO A 345 -19.50 19.95 18.56
N GLY A 346 -19.84 19.48 19.76
CA GLY A 346 -20.06 18.07 20.09
C GLY A 346 -19.12 17.58 21.19
N GLU A 347 -19.67 17.37 22.39
CA GLU A 347 -18.94 17.05 23.64
C GLU A 347 -18.00 15.83 23.51
N ASP A 348 -18.45 14.76 22.86
CA ASP A 348 -17.66 13.53 22.75
C ASP A 348 -16.45 13.70 21.82
N LEU A 349 -16.62 14.45 20.73
CA LEU A 349 -15.57 14.66 19.73
C LEU A 349 -14.57 15.73 20.20
N SER A 350 -15.06 16.83 20.79
CA SER A 350 -14.21 17.90 21.30
C SER A 350 -13.33 17.41 22.45
N GLY A 351 -13.88 16.60 23.37
CA GLY A 351 -13.12 16.00 24.46
C GLY A 351 -12.02 15.06 23.99
N TRP A 352 -12.32 14.16 23.05
CA TRP A 352 -11.30 13.26 22.47
C TRP A 352 -10.21 14.05 21.73
N LEU A 353 -10.60 15.01 20.88
CA LEU A 353 -9.65 15.85 20.15
C LEU A 353 -8.77 16.65 21.11
N TRP A 354 -9.33 17.18 22.20
CA TRP A 354 -8.58 17.93 23.20
C TRP A 354 -7.49 17.09 23.89
N VAL A 355 -7.82 15.84 24.24
CA VAL A 355 -6.86 14.89 24.82
C VAL A 355 -5.76 14.57 23.80
N VAL A 356 -6.11 14.22 22.56
CA VAL A 356 -5.14 13.85 21.52
C VAL A 356 -4.23 15.01 21.16
N CYS A 357 -4.80 16.20 20.94
CA CYS A 357 -4.06 17.43 20.61
C CYS A 357 -3.20 17.94 21.78
N SER A 358 -3.36 17.37 22.99
CA SER A 358 -2.50 17.66 24.13
C SER A 358 -1.46 16.57 24.36
N VAL A 359 -1.87 15.32 24.52
CA VAL A 359 -0.98 14.22 24.89
C VAL A 359 0.02 13.91 23.79
N VAL A 360 -0.39 13.90 22.51
CA VAL A 360 0.52 13.54 21.41
C VAL A 360 1.67 14.54 21.26
N PRO A 361 1.43 15.86 21.19
CA PRO A 361 2.51 16.85 21.17
C PRO A 361 3.41 16.79 22.41
N PHE A 362 2.83 16.59 23.60
CA PHE A 362 3.60 16.45 24.83
C PHE A 362 4.61 15.29 24.75
N LEU A 363 4.17 14.11 24.32
CA LEU A 363 5.04 12.95 24.21
C LEU A 363 6.12 13.13 23.12
N ILE A 364 5.74 13.66 21.95
CA ILE A 364 6.69 13.86 20.84
C ILE A 364 7.78 14.85 21.22
N VAL A 365 7.41 16.03 21.74
CA VAL A 365 8.37 17.08 22.09
C VAL A 365 9.22 16.65 23.29
N THR A 366 8.64 15.99 24.29
CA THR A 366 9.42 15.44 25.42
C THR A 366 10.43 14.40 24.93
N GLY A 367 10.03 13.55 23.98
CA GLY A 367 10.93 12.61 23.32
C GLY A 367 12.07 13.29 22.57
N PHE A 368 11.77 14.35 21.81
CA PHE A 368 12.78 15.16 21.12
C PHE A 368 13.74 15.86 22.08
N VAL A 369 13.24 16.48 23.15
CA VAL A 369 14.07 17.09 24.20
C VAL A 369 14.98 16.04 24.85
N THR A 370 14.42 14.88 25.21
CA THR A 370 15.19 13.80 25.85
C THR A 370 16.29 13.29 24.93
N TYR A 371 15.97 13.03 23.66
CA TYR A 371 16.94 12.67 22.63
C TYR A 371 18.03 13.72 22.50
N SER A 372 17.65 15.00 22.46
CA SER A 372 18.62 16.08 22.29
C SER A 372 19.56 16.20 23.47
N VAL A 373 19.03 16.24 24.70
CA VAL A 373 19.81 16.33 25.94
C VAL A 373 20.81 15.16 26.06
N LEU A 374 20.38 13.93 25.78
CA LEU A 374 21.27 12.76 25.82
C LEU A 374 22.43 12.89 24.83
N ASN A 375 22.17 13.33 23.61
CA ASN A 375 23.22 13.57 22.61
C ASN A 375 24.14 14.73 22.99
N SER A 376 23.59 15.82 23.55
CA SER A 376 24.38 16.94 24.06
C SER A 376 25.38 16.48 25.12
N PHE A 377 24.99 15.58 26.03
CA PHE A 377 25.90 14.98 27.02
C PHE A 377 26.96 14.06 26.41
N CYS A 378 26.65 13.40 25.29
CA CYS A 378 27.63 12.64 24.51
C CYS A 378 28.59 13.54 23.70
N GLY A 379 28.35 14.86 23.66
CA GLY A 379 29.12 15.80 22.83
C GLY A 379 28.75 15.73 21.34
N ILE A 380 27.60 15.13 21.02
CA ILE A 380 27.11 14.94 19.66
C ILE A 380 25.97 15.94 19.42
N ALA A 381 25.97 16.63 18.29
CA ALA A 381 24.88 17.51 17.91
C ALA A 381 23.63 16.68 17.54
N PRO A 382 22.47 16.87 18.22
CA PRO A 382 21.27 16.08 17.99
C PRO A 382 20.60 16.39 16.65
N ARG A 383 20.92 15.60 15.63
CA ARG A 383 20.55 15.88 14.24
C ARG A 383 19.37 15.08 13.71
N GLY A 384 18.80 14.21 14.53
CA GLY A 384 17.71 13.31 14.15
C GLY A 384 16.30 13.89 14.24
N ILE A 385 16.11 15.18 14.56
CA ILE A 385 14.77 15.78 14.66
C ILE A 385 14.34 16.30 13.28
N PRO A 386 13.30 15.72 12.66
CA PRO A 386 12.86 16.10 11.31
C PRO A 386 12.50 17.58 11.23
N PHE A 387 12.91 18.26 10.15
CA PHE A 387 12.73 19.69 9.87
C PHE A 387 13.39 20.68 10.86
N ILE A 388 13.38 20.38 12.17
CA ILE A 388 13.88 21.26 13.24
C ILE A 388 15.41 21.26 13.26
N SER A 389 16.06 20.09 13.19
CA SER A 389 17.52 20.01 13.10
C SER A 389 18.05 20.71 11.85
N GLU A 390 17.34 20.59 10.73
CA GLU A 390 17.70 21.23 9.48
C GLU A 390 17.54 22.76 9.55
N ALA A 391 16.42 23.25 10.10
CA ALA A 391 16.22 24.68 10.30
C ALA A 391 17.32 25.30 11.18
N ALA A 392 17.76 24.58 12.22
CA ALA A 392 18.87 24.99 13.06
C ALA A 392 20.21 25.04 12.31
N GLU A 393 20.49 24.08 11.43
CA GLU A 393 21.69 24.09 10.58
C GLU A 393 21.67 25.23 9.56
N ARG A 394 20.56 25.44 8.87
CA ARG A 394 20.40 26.57 7.95
C ARG A 394 20.61 27.90 8.66
N ALA A 395 20.13 28.04 9.89
CA ALA A 395 20.35 29.23 10.72
C ALA A 395 21.82 29.45 11.12
N MET A 396 22.64 28.38 11.16
CA MET A 396 24.09 28.50 11.31
C MET A 396 24.82 28.87 10.01
N GLY A 397 24.12 28.94 8.87
CA GLY A 397 24.72 29.09 7.54
C GLY A 397 25.28 27.78 6.98
N VAL A 398 24.80 26.65 7.49
CA VAL A 398 25.27 25.29 7.21
C VAL A 398 24.21 24.60 6.34
N GLN A 399 24.54 24.26 5.09
CA GLN A 399 23.66 23.57 4.15
C GLN A 399 24.16 22.15 3.88
N ARG A 400 23.32 21.16 4.20
CA ARG A 400 23.64 19.74 4.14
C ARG A 400 23.69 19.18 2.70
N PRO A 401 24.69 18.35 2.34
CA PRO A 401 24.82 17.80 0.99
C PRO A 401 23.77 16.75 0.63
N ASP A 402 23.28 15.97 1.60
CA ASP A 402 22.23 14.94 1.47
C ASP A 402 20.84 15.50 1.13
N ILE A 403 20.65 16.82 1.25
CA ILE A 403 19.37 17.49 0.96
C ILE A 403 19.30 17.94 -0.51
N GLN A 404 20.44 18.06 -1.20
CA GLN A 404 20.47 18.45 -2.61
C GLN A 404 19.88 17.38 -3.55
N THR A 405 19.90 16.10 -3.16
CA THR A 405 19.50 14.98 -4.03
C THR A 405 18.02 14.98 -4.43
N ASN A 406 17.17 15.75 -3.74
CA ASN A 406 15.74 15.81 -4.04
C ASN A 406 15.34 16.97 -4.97
N ASN A 407 16.17 18.01 -5.13
CA ASN A 407 15.83 19.14 -6.00
C ASN A 407 16.45 19.03 -7.41
N GLU A 408 17.45 18.17 -7.60
CA GLU A 408 18.18 18.06 -8.87
C GLU A 408 17.72 16.89 -9.74
N LYS A 409 16.93 15.96 -9.18
CA LYS A 409 16.31 14.84 -9.92
C LYS A 409 15.08 15.23 -10.76
N ASP A 410 14.57 16.45 -10.62
CA ASP A 410 13.36 16.94 -11.31
C ASP A 410 13.65 17.82 -12.54
N THR A 411 14.92 18.01 -12.91
CA THR A 411 15.29 18.67 -14.17
C THR A 411 15.52 17.62 -15.27
N PRO A 412 14.60 17.45 -16.23
CA PRO A 412 14.89 16.62 -17.39
C PRO A 412 16.01 17.26 -18.24
N PRO A 413 16.87 16.44 -18.86
CA PRO A 413 17.98 16.91 -19.70
C PRO A 413 17.53 17.64 -20.97
#